data_AF-A0A521FUX2-F1
#
_entry.id   AF-A0A521FUX2-F1
#
_cell.length_a   1.000
_cell.length_b   1.000
_cell.length_c   1.000
_cell.angle_alpha   90.00
_cell.angle_beta   90.00
_cell.angle_gamma   90.00
#
_symmetry.space_group_name_H-M   'P 1'
#
loop_
_entity.id
_entity.type
_entity.pdbx_description
1 polymer ?
#
loop_
_entity_poly.entity_id
_entity_poly.type
_entity_poly.pdbx_seq_one_letter_code
_entity_poly.pdbx_strand_id
1 'polypeptide(L)' 'MDTWADFDGSAGAEIDVLFEIRETDDDPAASPNWGPWGRLDNHEIEARAVEARAFLTTKDASYTPIVSQLRLYADEVA' A
#
# COMPACT_ATOMS: atom_id res chain seq x y z
N MET A 1 12.75 0.88 42.53
CA MET A 1 13.27 0.54 41.20
C MET A 1 12.45 -0.62 40.72
N ASP A 2 11.70 -0.41 39.63
CA ASP A 2 11.05 -1.46 38.87
C ASP A 2 11.66 -1.36 37.47
N THR A 3 12.63 -2.24 37.21
CA THR A 3 13.46 -2.23 35.99
C THR A 3 13.23 -3.50 35.19
N TRP A 4 12.06 -4.10 35.30
CA TRP A 4 11.71 -5.23 34.45
C TRP A 4 11.12 -4.70 33.15
N ALA A 5 11.67 -5.11 32.01
CA ALA A 5 11.05 -4.86 30.72
C ALA A 5 9.72 -5.64 30.66
N ASP A 6 8.65 -4.96 30.24
CA ASP A 6 7.32 -5.55 30.12
C ASP A 6 7.37 -6.85 29.30
N PHE A 7 6.82 -7.92 29.90
CA PHE A 7 6.80 -9.28 29.36
C PHE A 7 5.57 -9.52 28.46
N ASP A 8 4.78 -8.49 28.16
CA ASP A 8 3.49 -8.58 27.45
C ASP A 8 3.57 -8.42 25.93
N GLY A 9 4.74 -8.70 25.34
CA GLY A 9 4.84 -9.01 23.92
C GLY A 9 5.25 -7.82 23.05
N SER A 10 6.55 -7.82 22.76
CA SER A 10 7.20 -7.08 21.68
C SER A 10 7.02 -5.56 21.74
N ALA A 11 8.08 -4.87 22.17
CA ALA A 11 8.42 -3.54 21.67
C ALA A 11 8.75 -3.60 20.16
N GLY A 12 7.78 -4.02 19.35
CA GLY A 12 7.85 -3.96 17.91
C GLY A 12 7.38 -2.58 17.48
N ALA A 13 8.16 -1.88 16.68
CA ALA A 13 7.71 -0.62 16.10
C ALA A 13 6.37 -0.83 15.39
N GLU A 14 5.45 0.11 15.61
CA GLU A 14 4.22 0.17 14.82
C GLU A 14 4.61 0.45 13.37
N ILE A 15 4.25 -0.49 12.50
CA ILE A 15 4.44 -0.42 11.05
C ILE A 15 3.05 -0.46 10.43
N ASP A 16 2.77 0.52 9.58
CA ASP A 16 1.53 0.60 8.82
C ASP A 16 1.84 0.57 7.31
N VAL A 17 0.99 -0.09 6.54
CA VAL A 17 1.11 -0.22 5.09
C VAL A 17 -0.23 0.14 4.47
N LEU A 18 -0.25 1.28 3.77
CA LEU A 18 -1.41 1.73 3.01
C LEU A 18 -1.23 1.40 1.54
N PHE A 19 -2.23 0.75 0.95
CA PHE A 19 -2.27 0.48 -0.48
C PHE A 19 -3.23 1.41 -1.18
N GLU A 20 -2.73 2.07 -2.23
CA GLU A 20 -3.51 3.00 -3.04
C GLU A 20 -3.40 2.64 -4.52
N ILE A 21 -4.47 2.92 -5.23
CA ILE A 21 -4.58 2.74 -6.67
C ILE A 21 -5.02 4.04 -7.33
N ARG A 22 -4.67 4.19 -8.59
CA ARG A 22 -5.25 5.20 -9.48
C ARG A 22 -5.47 4.60 -10.85
N GLU A 23 -6.39 5.19 -11.59
CA GLU A 23 -6.82 4.71 -12.89
C GLU A 23 -6.60 5.74 -13.98
N THR A 24 -6.58 5.26 -15.22
CA THR A 24 -6.59 6.10 -16.41
C THR A 24 -7.41 5.45 -17.51
N ASP A 25 -8.15 6.29 -18.24
CA ASP A 25 -8.83 5.93 -19.48
C ASP A 25 -7.94 6.14 -20.71
N ASP A 26 -6.82 6.85 -20.52
CA ASP A 26 -5.86 7.15 -21.58
C ASP A 26 -4.95 5.94 -21.87
N ASP A 27 -4.18 6.04 -22.96
CA ASP A 27 -3.21 5.01 -23.31
C ASP A 27 -2.04 4.98 -22.30
N PRO A 28 -1.87 3.88 -21.53
CA PRO A 28 -0.81 3.79 -20.53
C PRO A 28 0.60 3.77 -21.13
N ALA A 29 0.73 3.44 -22.43
CA ALA A 29 2.03 3.37 -23.11
C ALA A 29 2.52 4.74 -23.63
N ALA A 30 1.69 5.78 -23.53
CA ALA A 30 2.01 7.15 -23.95
C ALA A 30 2.28 8.07 -22.73
N SER A 31 1.61 9.23 -22.68
CA SER A 31 1.60 10.14 -21.54
C SER A 31 0.18 10.24 -20.99
N PRO A 32 -0.33 9.20 -20.31
CA PRO A 32 -1.70 9.16 -19.80
C PRO A 32 -1.94 10.20 -18.70
N ASN A 33 -3.15 10.74 -18.65
CA ASN A 33 -3.59 11.51 -17.49
C ASN A 33 -4.15 10.54 -16.45
N TRP A 34 -3.53 10.52 -15.29
CA TRP A 34 -3.96 9.67 -14.19
C TRP A 34 -4.92 10.40 -13.26
N GLY A 35 -5.96 9.68 -12.82
CA GLY A 35 -6.85 10.14 -11.77
C GLY A 35 -6.16 10.29 -10.40
N PRO A 36 -6.90 10.76 -9.39
CA PRO A 36 -6.41 10.84 -8.02
C PRO A 36 -6.10 9.44 -7.47
N TRP A 37 -5.20 9.38 -6.49
CA TRP A 37 -4.96 8.16 -5.74
C TRP A 37 -6.11 7.91 -4.76
N GLY A 38 -6.67 6.71 -4.79
CA GLY A 38 -7.71 6.21 -3.90
C GLY A 38 -7.26 4.95 -3.17
N ARG A 39 -7.86 4.68 -2.01
CA ARG A 39 -7.61 3.42 -1.29
C ARG A 39 -8.25 2.25 -2.03
N LEU A 40 -7.63 1.07 -1.95
CA LEU A 40 -8.19 -0.19 -2.47
C LEU A 40 -9.32 -0.72 -1.57
N ASP A 41 -10.20 0.15 -1.10
CA ASP A 41 -11.37 -0.22 -0.32
C ASP A 41 -12.45 -0.64 -1.32
N ASN A 42 -12.27 -1.83 -1.91
CA ASN A 42 -13.23 -2.64 -2.67
C ASN A 42 -14.24 -1.84 -3.52
N HIS A 43 -13.83 -1.47 -4.73
CA HIS A 43 -14.71 -0.94 -5.77
C HIS A 43 -14.44 -1.68 -7.07
N GLU A 44 -15.49 -1.92 -7.84
CA GLU A 44 -15.39 -2.32 -9.25
C GLU A 44 -14.77 -1.16 -10.03
N ILE A 45 -13.71 -1.44 -10.79
CA ILE A 45 -12.92 -0.44 -11.51
C ILE A 45 -13.14 -0.66 -13.00
N GLU A 46 -13.75 0.32 -13.66
CA GLU A 46 -13.80 0.40 -15.11
C GLU A 46 -12.69 1.36 -15.55
N ALA A 47 -11.58 0.81 -16.03
CA ALA A 47 -10.42 1.61 -16.45
C ALA A 47 -9.64 0.91 -17.56
N ARG A 48 -8.96 1.70 -18.40
CA ARG A 48 -8.05 1.15 -19.42
C ARG A 48 -6.72 0.68 -18.81
N ALA A 49 -6.26 1.32 -17.75
CA ALA A 49 -5.10 0.89 -16.98
C ALA A 49 -5.19 1.32 -15.51
N VAL A 50 -4.51 0.55 -14.66
CA VAL A 50 -4.44 0.77 -13.21
C VAL A 50 -2.99 0.88 -12.78
N GLU A 51 -2.71 1.81 -11.88
CA GLU A 51 -1.41 1.93 -11.22
C GLU A 51 -1.59 1.77 -9.71
N ALA A 52 -0.69 0.99 -9.11
CA ALA A 52 -0.72 0.66 -7.68
C ALA A 52 0.55 1.16 -6.98
N ARG A 53 0.37 1.68 -5.76
CA ARG A 53 1.48 2.03 -4.87
C ARG A 53 1.22 1.58 -3.44
N ALA A 54 2.28 1.19 -2.75
CA ALA A 54 2.26 0.92 -1.32
C ALA A 54 3.04 2.00 -0.57
N PHE A 55 2.41 2.61 0.43
CA PHE A 55 3.06 3.50 1.38
C PHE A 55 3.34 2.74 2.67
N LEU A 56 4.62 2.57 2.95
CA LEU A 56 5.09 1.99 4.20
C LEU A 56 5.44 3.12 5.15
N THR A 57 4.86 3.09 6.35
CA THR A 57 5.16 4.06 7.40
C THR A 57 5.50 3.34 8.69
N THR A 58 6.34 3.98 9.49
CA THR A 58 6.66 3.52 10.85
C THR A 58 6.75 4.71 11.78
N LYS A 59 6.37 4.52 13.04
CA LYS A 59 6.50 5.54 14.09
C LYS A 59 7.87 5.53 14.76
N ASP A 60 8.71 4.54 14.47
CA ASP A 60 10.04 4.40 15.06
C ASP A 60 11.12 4.42 13.98
N ALA A 61 11.96 5.46 14.01
CA ALA A 61 13.06 5.63 13.06
C ALA A 61 14.15 4.56 13.18
N SER A 62 14.15 3.77 14.26
CA SER A 62 15.08 2.65 14.48
C SER A 62 14.71 1.42 13.66
N TYR A 63 13.52 1.39 13.05
CA TYR A 63 13.02 0.27 12.27
C TYR A 63 12.78 0.69 10.83
N THR A 64 13.26 -0.10 9.88
CA THR A 64 12.94 0.07 8.45
C THR A 64 12.04 -1.10 8.03
N PRO A 65 10.79 -0.83 7.62
CA PRO A 65 9.91 -1.91 7.19
C PRO A 65 10.40 -2.51 5.87
N ILE A 66 10.45 -3.84 5.80
CA ILE A 66 10.87 -4.60 4.61
C ILE A 66 9.65 -5.31 4.01
N VAL A 67 9.40 -5.09 2.72
CA VAL A 67 8.39 -5.85 1.97
C VAL A 67 9.06 -7.05 1.33
N SER A 68 8.71 -8.25 1.80
CA SER A 68 9.13 -9.49 1.13
C SER A 68 8.31 -9.75 -0.13
N GLN A 69 7.06 -9.30 -0.18
CA GLN A 69 6.16 -9.52 -1.30
C GLN A 69 5.01 -8.51 -1.34
N LEU A 70 4.75 -7.95 -2.53
CA LEU A 70 3.57 -7.15 -2.86
C LEU A 70 2.95 -7.72 -4.14
N ARG A 71 1.64 -7.99 -4.14
CA ARG A 71 0.93 -8.51 -5.32
C ARG A 71 -0.40 -7.78 -5.51
N LEU A 72 -0.71 -7.47 -6.77
CA LEU A 72 -2.03 -7.04 -7.22
C LEU A 72 -2.57 -8.11 -8.16
N TYR A 73 -3.79 -8.58 -7.89
CA TYR A 73 -4.52 -9.45 -8.80
C TYR A 73 -5.62 -8.63 -9.46
N ALA A 74 -5.58 -8.53 -10.78
CA ALA A 74 -6.63 -7.94 -11.59
C ALA A 74 -7.07 -9.01 -12.59
N ASP A 75 -8.38 -9.21 -12.68
CA ASP A 75 -9.01 -10.10 -13.65
C ASP A 75 -9.94 -9.25 -14.51
N GLU A 76 -9.89 -9.44 -15.82
CA GLU A 76 -10.82 -8.79 -16.74
C GLU A 76 -12.08 -9.65 -16.85
N VAL A 77 -13.26 -9.03 -16.80
CA VAL A 77 -14.52 -9.71 -17.11
C VAL A 77 -14.90 -9.29 -18.52
N ALA A 78 -14.86 -10.26 -19.45
CA ALA A 78 -15.19 -10.08 -20.87
C ALA A 78 -16.69 -10.19 -21.16
#